data_AF-A0A7Y2FPL1-F1
#
_entry.id   AF-A0A7Y2FPL1-F1
#
_cell.length_a   1.000
_cell.length_b   1.000
_cell.length_c   1.000
_cell.angle_alpha   90.00
_cell.angle_beta   90.00
_cell.angle_gamma   90.00
#
_symmetry.space_group_name_H-M   'P 1'
#
loop_
_entity.id
_entity.type
_entity.pdbx_description
1 polymer ?
#
loop_
_entity_poly.entity_id
_entity_poly.type
_entity_poly.pdbx_seq_one_letter_code
_entity_poly.pdbx_strand_id
1 'polypeptide(L)'
;MGAERQKPLRAEQFTTARAAQPFWYRAVNGIGRVLPSFGTPSAEAWFATAQRKNPGLGDPRPETVAALDALFRSVQEDASLSFSGRIAARMDCLRMATQHLKIEQALDEMPEILGTEIPPTIFLIGWMRTGTTFVHRLLAQDPETRTMPYWESMYPVPPRSGQDDRPEQLAHVLGQLE
;
A
#
# COMPACT_ATOMS: atom_id res chain seq x y z
N MET A 1 22.28 16.33 -35.36
CA MET A 1 23.39 15.93 -34.47
C MET A 1 23.40 16.86 -33.25
N GLY A 2 22.62 16.54 -32.23
CA GLY A 2 22.71 17.18 -30.91
C GLY A 2 23.20 16.13 -29.94
N ALA A 3 24.43 16.28 -29.43
CA ALA A 3 25.00 15.35 -28.48
C ALA A 3 24.25 15.47 -27.15
N GLU A 4 23.43 14.47 -26.87
CA GLU A 4 22.74 14.31 -25.59
C GLU A 4 23.81 14.11 -24.50
N ARG A 5 23.95 15.09 -23.60
CA ARG A 5 24.87 14.97 -22.46
C ARG A 5 24.32 13.89 -21.54
N GLN A 6 24.87 12.68 -21.61
CA GLN A 6 24.68 11.68 -20.58
C GLN A 6 25.21 12.24 -19.26
N LYS A 7 24.28 12.60 -18.36
CA LYS A 7 24.61 12.96 -16.98
C LYS A 7 25.33 11.76 -16.37
N PRO A 8 26.55 11.91 -15.83
CA PRO A 8 27.23 10.79 -15.19
C PRO A 8 26.34 10.32 -14.03
N LEU A 9 25.84 9.08 -14.12
CA LEU A 9 25.10 8.41 -13.06
C LEU A 9 26.06 8.09 -11.91
N ARG A 10 26.48 9.12 -11.16
CA ARG A 10 27.08 8.92 -9.84
C ARG A 10 25.94 8.66 -8.86
N ALA A 11 25.45 7.42 -8.82
CA ALA A 11 24.77 6.95 -7.63
C ALA A 11 25.86 6.81 -6.56
N GLU A 12 26.01 7.81 -5.68
CA GLU A 12 26.84 7.64 -4.50
C GLU A 12 26.32 6.42 -3.74
N GLN A 13 27.20 5.45 -3.49
CA GLN A 13 26.83 4.26 -2.74
C GLN A 13 26.51 4.69 -1.31
N PHE A 14 25.23 4.81 -1.00
CA PHE A 14 24.78 5.13 0.35
C PHE A 14 25.03 3.93 1.26
N THR A 15 25.89 4.09 2.25
CA THR A 15 26.18 3.05 3.26
C THR A 15 25.15 3.02 4.38
N THR A 16 24.33 4.07 4.52
CA THR A 16 23.26 4.16 5.51
C THR A 16 22.04 4.87 4.94
N ALA A 17 20.84 4.46 5.37
CA ALA A 17 19.59 5.12 4.99
C ALA A 17 19.57 6.62 5.35
N ARG A 18 20.29 7.01 6.42
CA ARG A 18 20.41 8.40 6.85
C ARG A 18 21.23 9.26 5.88
N ALA A 19 22.23 8.68 5.21
CA ALA A 19 23.06 9.39 4.23
C ALA A 19 22.30 9.71 2.94
N ALA A 20 21.30 8.89 2.60
CA ALA A 20 20.44 9.12 1.44
C ALA A 20 19.33 10.18 1.68
N GLN A 21 19.12 10.63 2.92
CA GLN A 21 18.00 11.51 3.25
C GLN A 21 18.37 13.01 3.18
N PRO A 22 17.58 13.84 2.48
CA PRO A 22 17.73 15.29 2.49
C PRO A 22 17.74 15.87 3.91
N PHE A 23 18.46 16.97 4.12
CA PHE A 23 18.61 17.56 5.47
C PHE A 23 17.27 17.96 6.10
N TRP A 24 16.31 18.47 5.32
CA TRP A 24 14.99 18.87 5.79
C TRP A 24 14.20 17.66 6.31
N TYR A 25 14.31 16.51 5.63
CA TYR A 25 13.64 15.27 6.04
C TYR A 25 14.23 14.74 7.36
N ARG A 26 15.55 14.86 7.52
CA ARG A 26 16.23 14.56 8.80
C ARG A 26 15.79 15.49 9.92
N ALA A 27 15.58 16.78 9.64
CA ALA A 27 15.08 17.74 10.62
C ALA A 27 13.65 17.41 11.06
N VAL A 28 12.74 17.09 10.13
CA VAL A 28 11.37 16.65 10.43
C VAL A 28 11.38 15.39 11.32
N ASN A 29 12.20 14.40 10.97
CA ASN A 29 12.35 13.19 11.79
C ASN A 29 12.96 13.45 13.16
N GLY A 30 13.83 14.46 13.29
CA GLY A 30 14.43 14.88 14.55
C GLY A 30 13.42 15.56 15.48
N ILE A 31 12.67 16.54 14.96
CA ILE A 31 11.61 17.26 15.69
C ILE A 31 10.51 16.27 16.14
N GLY A 32 10.15 15.33 15.25
CA GLY A 32 9.16 14.29 15.51
C GLY A 32 9.54 13.26 16.59
N ARG A 33 10.77 13.26 17.13
CA ARG A 33 11.12 12.46 18.32
C ARG A 33 10.63 13.07 19.62
N VAL A 34 10.49 14.39 19.66
CA VAL A 34 10.12 15.16 20.87
C VAL A 34 8.61 15.41 20.92
N LEU A 35 7.93 15.35 19.78
CA LEU A 35 6.47 15.35 19.72
C LEU A 35 5.90 14.07 20.35
N PRO A 36 4.88 14.17 21.23
CA PRO A 36 4.23 13.00 21.78
C PRO A 36 3.71 12.10 20.65
N SER A 37 3.74 10.78 20.86
CA SER A 37 3.12 9.85 19.92
C SER A 37 1.65 10.25 19.79
N PHE A 38 1.20 10.56 18.56
CA PHE A 38 -0.20 10.88 18.26
C PHE A 38 -1.09 9.66 18.55
N GLY A 39 -1.48 9.49 19.80
CA GLY A 39 -2.25 8.35 20.30
C GLY A 39 -1.66 6.97 19.98
N THR A 40 -2.24 5.96 20.62
CA THR A 40 -2.07 4.54 20.25
C THR A 40 -3.39 4.04 19.70
N PRO A 41 -3.76 4.39 18.45
CA PRO A 41 -5.01 3.92 17.87
C PRO A 41 -4.99 2.39 17.73
N SER A 42 -5.90 1.71 18.43
CA SER A 42 -6.15 0.27 18.29
C SER A 42 -6.74 -0.08 16.93
N ALA A 43 -6.80 -1.37 16.58
CA ALA A 43 -7.52 -1.82 15.38
C ALA A 43 -8.96 -1.28 15.34
N GLU A 44 -9.67 -1.32 16.48
CA GLU A 44 -11.01 -0.74 16.63
C GLU A 44 -11.04 0.75 16.29
N ALA A 45 -10.05 1.53 16.76
CA ALA A 45 -9.97 2.96 16.45
C ALA A 45 -9.75 3.23 14.96
N TRP A 46 -9.03 2.35 14.26
CA TRP A 46 -8.84 2.44 12.82
C TRP A 46 -10.12 2.14 12.05
N PHE A 47 -10.83 1.06 12.40
CA PHE A 47 -12.11 0.73 11.79
C PHE A 47 -13.17 1.80 12.09
N ALA A 48 -13.25 2.28 13.32
CA ALA A 48 -14.14 3.39 13.68
C ALA A 48 -13.81 4.68 12.90
N THR A 49 -12.52 4.96 12.69
CA THR A 49 -12.09 6.09 11.86
C THR A 49 -12.44 5.88 10.39
N ALA A 50 -12.29 4.65 9.87
CA ALA A 50 -12.63 4.30 8.50
C ALA A 50 -14.14 4.43 8.25
N GLN A 51 -14.98 3.89 9.15
CA GLN A 51 -16.44 4.03 9.11
C GLN A 51 -16.89 5.48 9.23
N ARG A 52 -16.29 6.28 10.14
CA ARG A 52 -16.60 7.71 10.26
C ARG A 52 -16.28 8.49 8.98
N LYS A 53 -15.19 8.15 8.29
CA LYS A 53 -14.79 8.78 7.02
C LYS A 53 -15.60 8.29 5.82
N ASN A 54 -16.15 7.09 5.91
CA ASN A 54 -16.90 6.45 4.84
C ASN A 54 -18.20 5.86 5.41
N PRO A 55 -19.23 6.70 5.64
CA PRO A 55 -20.48 6.24 6.20
C PRO A 55 -21.14 5.18 5.30
N GLY A 56 -21.70 4.14 5.90
CA GLY A 56 -22.44 3.09 5.20
C GLY A 56 -21.60 1.93 4.68
N LEU A 57 -20.27 1.94 4.86
CA LEU A 57 -19.47 0.72 4.66
C LEU A 57 -19.85 -0.35 5.71
N GLY A 58 -19.64 -1.62 5.37
CA GLY A 58 -19.99 -2.77 6.21
C GLY A 58 -19.20 -2.85 7.52
N ASP A 59 -19.26 -4.00 8.18
CA ASP A 59 -18.59 -4.23 9.46
C ASP A 59 -17.27 -5.00 9.29
N PRO A 60 -16.25 -4.74 10.13
CA PRO A 60 -15.01 -5.48 10.07
C PRO A 60 -15.20 -6.91 10.58
N ARG A 61 -14.52 -7.87 9.93
CA ARG A 61 -14.51 -9.25 10.43
C ARG A 61 -13.62 -9.38 11.67
N PRO A 62 -13.98 -10.23 12.65
CA PRO A 62 -13.18 -10.44 13.85
C PRO A 62 -11.72 -10.82 13.57
N GLU A 63 -11.48 -11.67 12.58
CA GLU A 63 -10.14 -12.09 12.15
C GLU A 63 -9.32 -10.92 11.60
N THR A 64 -9.93 -10.00 10.86
CA THR A 64 -9.23 -8.82 10.32
C THR A 64 -8.91 -7.81 11.42
N VAL A 65 -9.81 -7.64 12.40
CA VAL A 65 -9.55 -6.81 13.59
C VAL A 65 -8.33 -7.36 14.34
N ALA A 66 -8.30 -8.67 14.59
CA ALA A 66 -7.17 -9.31 15.26
C ALA A 66 -5.86 -9.18 14.47
N ALA A 67 -5.90 -9.36 13.14
CA ALA A 67 -4.72 -9.22 12.28
C ALA A 67 -4.17 -7.78 12.25
N LEU A 68 -5.05 -6.78 12.15
CA LEU A 68 -4.64 -5.37 12.15
C LEU A 68 -4.08 -4.95 13.51
N ASP A 69 -4.63 -5.47 14.61
CA ASP A 69 -4.11 -5.22 15.96
C ASP A 69 -2.71 -5.81 16.14
N ALA A 70 -2.51 -7.06 15.70
CA ALA A 70 -1.20 -7.72 15.73
C ALA A 70 -0.16 -6.95 14.90
N LEU A 71 -0.53 -6.50 13.70
CA LEU A 71 0.34 -5.67 12.86
C LEU A 71 0.72 -4.37 13.57
N PHE A 72 -0.26 -3.66 14.13
CA PHE A 72 0.00 -2.36 14.75
C PHE A 72 0.84 -2.49 16.01
N ARG A 73 0.66 -3.57 16.77
CA ARG A 73 1.51 -3.89 17.93
C ARG A 73 2.96 -4.11 17.51
N SER A 74 3.21 -4.96 16.51
CA SER A 74 4.57 -5.19 16.01
C SER A 74 5.20 -3.93 15.42
N VAL A 75 4.43 -3.11 14.71
CA VAL A 75 4.91 -1.80 14.20
C VAL A 75 5.34 -0.86 15.33
N GLN A 76 4.65 -0.89 16.48
CA GLN A 76 5.00 -0.05 17.63
C GLN A 76 6.18 -0.60 18.43
N GLU A 77 6.20 -1.91 18.66
CA GLU A 77 7.14 -2.56 19.57
C GLU A 77 8.47 -2.91 18.87
N ASP A 78 8.41 -3.37 17.62
CA ASP A 78 9.56 -3.98 16.95
C ASP A 78 10.19 -3.07 15.88
N ALA A 79 9.38 -2.29 15.15
CA ALA A 79 9.81 -1.68 13.89
C ALA A 79 10.69 -0.41 14.03
N SER A 80 10.97 0.07 15.26
CA SER A 80 11.86 1.22 15.55
C SER A 80 11.68 2.41 14.60
N LEU A 81 10.42 2.76 14.28
CA LEU A 81 10.09 3.70 13.21
C LEU A 81 10.47 5.15 13.52
N SER A 82 10.94 5.85 12.48
CA SER A 82 11.04 7.31 12.48
C SER A 82 9.65 7.97 12.58
N PHE A 83 9.61 9.27 12.85
CA PHE A 83 8.33 9.99 12.88
C PHE A 83 7.54 9.88 11.56
N SER A 84 8.23 10.07 10.44
CA SER A 84 7.65 9.86 9.10
C SER A 84 7.22 8.41 8.88
N GLY A 85 7.99 7.42 9.32
CA GLY A 85 7.62 6.01 9.27
C GLY A 85 6.34 5.72 10.06
N ARG A 86 6.20 6.32 11.25
CA ARG A 86 4.96 6.20 12.05
C ARG A 86 3.76 6.83 11.36
N ILE A 87 3.94 7.91 10.61
CA ILE A 87 2.86 8.51 9.81
C ILE A 87 2.49 7.59 8.65
N ALA A 88 3.48 7.07 7.91
CA ALA A 88 3.26 6.14 6.81
C ALA A 88 2.50 4.89 7.27
N ALA A 89 2.95 4.25 8.35
CA ALA A 89 2.28 3.07 8.91
C ALA A 89 0.83 3.36 9.33
N ARG A 90 0.57 4.53 9.94
CA ARG A 90 -0.80 4.96 10.28
C ARG A 90 -1.67 5.12 9.03
N MET A 91 -1.14 5.75 7.97
CA MET A 91 -1.86 5.91 6.71
C MET A 91 -2.17 4.55 6.06
N ASP A 92 -1.22 3.62 6.08
CA ASP A 92 -1.40 2.27 5.54
C ASP A 92 -2.41 1.45 6.34
N CYS A 93 -2.34 1.46 7.68
CA CYS A 93 -3.34 0.78 8.52
C CYS A 93 -4.75 1.30 8.26
N LEU A 94 -4.92 2.63 8.14
CA LEU A 94 -6.21 3.23 7.81
C LEU A 94 -6.69 2.86 6.40
N ARG A 95 -5.77 2.82 5.42
CA ARG A 95 -6.07 2.39 4.05
C ARG A 95 -6.55 0.94 4.05
N MET A 96 -5.83 0.04 4.71
CA MET A 96 -6.19 -1.39 4.80
C MET A 96 -7.55 -1.59 5.49
N ALA A 97 -7.78 -0.92 6.63
CA ALA A 97 -9.07 -0.94 7.31
C ALA A 97 -10.21 -0.46 6.39
N THR A 98 -10.01 0.67 5.70
CA THR A 98 -11.00 1.20 4.76
C THR A 98 -11.28 0.25 3.60
N GLN A 99 -10.24 -0.36 3.00
CA GLN A 99 -10.44 -1.31 1.91
C GLN A 99 -11.17 -2.57 2.37
N HIS A 100 -10.87 -3.08 3.57
CA HIS A 100 -11.58 -4.21 4.14
C HIS A 100 -13.09 -3.92 4.23
N LEU A 101 -13.48 -2.78 4.81
CA LEU A 101 -14.90 -2.42 4.91
C LEU A 101 -15.58 -2.24 3.55
N LYS A 102 -14.85 -1.74 2.54
CA LYS A 102 -15.37 -1.66 1.16
C LYS A 102 -15.58 -3.04 0.55
N ILE A 103 -14.69 -4.00 0.82
CA ILE A 103 -14.82 -5.37 0.33
C ILE A 103 -16.05 -6.02 0.97
N GLU A 104 -16.21 -5.94 2.29
CA GLU A 104 -17.38 -6.51 2.98
C GLU A 104 -18.68 -5.94 2.41
N GLN A 105 -18.75 -4.61 2.27
CA GLN A 105 -19.90 -3.96 1.67
C GLN A 105 -20.18 -4.43 0.23
N ALA A 106 -19.14 -4.59 -0.59
CA ALA A 106 -19.30 -5.07 -1.97
C ALA A 106 -19.78 -6.53 -2.03
N LEU A 107 -19.32 -7.38 -1.10
CA LEU A 107 -19.76 -8.76 -0.99
C LEU A 107 -21.21 -8.87 -0.48
N ASP A 108 -21.62 -7.99 0.43
CA ASP A 108 -23.00 -7.92 0.91
C ASP A 108 -23.97 -7.45 -0.19
N GLU A 109 -23.53 -6.51 -1.03
CA GLU A 109 -24.34 -5.96 -2.12
C GLU A 109 -24.39 -6.86 -3.36
N MET A 110 -23.29 -7.56 -3.65
CA MET A 110 -23.13 -8.44 -4.81
C MET A 110 -22.64 -9.83 -4.36
N PRO A 111 -23.48 -10.62 -3.67
CA PRO A 111 -23.11 -11.94 -3.18
C PRO A 111 -22.73 -12.92 -4.30
N GLU A 112 -23.17 -12.67 -5.54
CA GLU A 112 -22.78 -13.43 -6.73
C GLU A 112 -21.27 -13.43 -7.00
N ILE A 113 -20.52 -12.43 -6.50
CA ILE A 113 -19.06 -12.39 -6.61
C ILE A 113 -18.44 -13.65 -6.01
N LEU A 114 -18.98 -14.15 -4.90
CA LEU A 114 -18.50 -15.36 -4.22
C LEU A 114 -18.66 -16.63 -5.07
N GLY A 115 -19.55 -16.61 -6.07
CA GLY A 115 -19.76 -17.69 -7.02
C GLY A 115 -18.94 -17.55 -8.31
N THR A 116 -18.10 -16.52 -8.43
CA THR A 116 -17.29 -16.30 -9.65
C THR A 116 -16.28 -17.42 -9.83
N GLU A 117 -16.37 -18.12 -10.96
CA GLU A 117 -15.39 -19.15 -11.31
C GLU A 117 -14.06 -18.50 -11.69
N ILE A 118 -12.99 -18.86 -10.96
CA ILE A 118 -11.65 -18.34 -11.21
C ILE A 118 -11.01 -19.19 -12.32
N PRO A 119 -10.52 -18.60 -13.43
CA PRO A 119 -9.88 -19.34 -14.51
C PRO A 119 -8.57 -20.00 -14.03
N PRO A 120 -7.99 -20.92 -14.82
CA PRO A 120 -6.69 -21.52 -14.50
C PRO A 120 -5.65 -20.46 -14.13
N THR A 121 -5.17 -20.50 -12.88
CA THR A 121 -4.32 -19.45 -12.31
C THR A 121 -2.89 -19.95 -12.16
N ILE A 122 -1.93 -19.13 -12.58
CA ILE A 122 -0.49 -19.39 -12.40
C ILE A 122 -0.03 -18.68 -11.12
N PHE A 123 0.46 -19.44 -10.14
CA PHE A 123 1.08 -18.90 -8.94
C PHE A 123 2.60 -18.89 -9.08
N LEU A 124 3.20 -17.70 -9.02
CA LEU A 124 4.65 -17.56 -8.98
C LEU A 124 5.13 -17.46 -7.53
N ILE A 125 5.76 -18.52 -7.04
CA ILE A 125 6.28 -18.61 -5.67
C ILE A 125 7.80 -18.72 -5.73
N GLY A 126 8.49 -17.93 -4.90
CA GLY A 126 9.94 -17.98 -4.83
C GLY A 126 10.51 -17.01 -3.80
N TRP A 127 11.79 -17.16 -3.49
CA TRP A 127 12.49 -16.26 -2.60
C TRP A 127 12.61 -14.86 -3.20
N MET A 128 12.72 -13.85 -2.34
CA MET A 128 13.03 -12.50 -2.78
C MET A 128 14.36 -12.49 -3.55
N ARG A 129 14.42 -11.73 -4.66
CA ARG A 129 15.62 -11.53 -5.49
C ARG A 129 16.05 -12.73 -6.36
N THR A 130 15.17 -13.70 -6.65
CA THR A 130 15.45 -14.83 -7.57
C THR A 130 14.93 -14.63 -9.00
N GLY A 131 14.61 -13.38 -9.38
CA GLY A 131 14.08 -13.08 -10.71
C GLY A 131 12.57 -13.28 -10.87
N THR A 132 11.83 -13.48 -9.78
CA THR A 132 10.35 -13.57 -9.82
C THR A 132 9.70 -12.35 -10.46
N THR A 133 10.22 -11.15 -10.25
CA THR A 133 9.73 -9.93 -10.92
C THR A 133 9.92 -9.98 -12.44
N PHE A 134 11.03 -10.54 -12.94
CA PHE A 134 11.27 -10.69 -14.37
C PHE A 134 10.27 -11.68 -14.98
N VAL A 135 10.10 -12.86 -14.35
CA VAL A 135 9.15 -13.88 -14.80
C VAL A 135 7.70 -13.35 -14.77
N HIS A 136 7.30 -12.67 -13.69
CA HIS A 136 5.97 -12.06 -13.59
C HIS A 136 5.71 -11.06 -14.72
N ARG A 137 6.69 -10.20 -15.04
CA ARG A 137 6.57 -9.23 -16.14
C ARG A 137 6.55 -9.90 -17.51
N LEU A 138 7.30 -10.98 -17.69
CA LEU A 138 7.32 -11.76 -18.93
C LEU A 138 5.95 -12.41 -19.18
N LEU A 139 5.37 -13.04 -18.16
CA LEU A 139 4.01 -13.61 -18.24
C LEU A 139 2.99 -12.52 -18.56
N ALA A 140 3.11 -11.35 -17.95
CA ALA A 140 2.21 -10.21 -18.21
C ALA A 140 2.26 -9.66 -19.64
N GLN A 141 3.19 -10.10 -20.51
CA GLN A 141 3.21 -9.72 -21.93
C GLN A 141 2.26 -10.55 -22.77
N ASP A 142 1.78 -11.69 -22.27
CA ASP A 142 0.83 -12.53 -22.99
C ASP A 142 -0.59 -11.91 -22.90
N PRO A 143 -1.21 -11.52 -24.02
CA PRO A 143 -2.55 -10.91 -24.02
C PRO A 143 -3.66 -11.84 -23.51
N GLU A 144 -3.44 -13.15 -23.52
CA GLU A 144 -4.38 -14.13 -22.96
C GLU A 144 -4.26 -14.25 -21.43
N THR A 145 -3.26 -13.61 -20.83
CA THR A 145 -3.07 -13.59 -19.38
C THR A 145 -3.49 -12.26 -18.76
N ARG A 146 -4.07 -12.34 -17.57
CA ARG A 146 -4.34 -11.17 -16.72
C ARG A 146 -3.44 -11.21 -15.50
N THR A 147 -2.63 -10.18 -15.31
CA THR A 147 -1.94 -9.93 -14.03
C THR A 147 -2.65 -8.86 -13.22
N MET A 148 -2.62 -8.98 -11.90
CA MET A 148 -3.14 -7.93 -11.00
C MET A 148 -2.24 -6.69 -11.09
N PRO A 149 -2.73 -5.55 -11.63
CA PRO A 149 -1.98 -4.32 -11.62
C PRO A 149 -1.85 -3.79 -10.19
N TYR A 150 -0.81 -3.00 -9.95
CA TYR A 150 -0.50 -2.54 -8.59
C TYR A 150 -1.62 -1.70 -7.95
N TRP A 151 -2.36 -0.92 -8.75
CA TRP A 151 -3.48 -0.12 -8.25
C TRP A 151 -4.64 -0.99 -7.76
N GLU A 152 -4.94 -2.10 -8.43
CA GLU A 152 -5.96 -3.07 -7.96
C GLU A 152 -5.55 -3.70 -6.64
N SER A 153 -4.25 -4.02 -6.46
CA SER A 153 -3.75 -4.58 -5.21
C SER A 153 -3.88 -3.61 -4.02
N MET A 154 -3.76 -2.31 -4.27
CA MET A 154 -3.92 -1.29 -3.23
C MET A 154 -5.37 -0.94 -2.94
N TYR A 155 -6.21 -0.92 -3.98
CA TYR A 155 -7.58 -0.44 -3.99
C TYR A 155 -8.45 -1.41 -4.79
N PRO A 156 -8.81 -2.57 -4.23
CA PRO A 156 -9.45 -3.64 -4.99
C PRO A 156 -10.89 -3.32 -5.40
N VAL A 157 -11.60 -2.52 -4.60
CA VAL A 157 -13.02 -2.23 -4.84
C VAL A 157 -13.17 -1.03 -5.80
N PRO A 158 -13.81 -1.19 -6.97
CA PRO A 158 -14.07 -0.09 -7.90
C PRO A 158 -14.98 0.99 -7.30
N PRO A 159 -14.91 2.23 -7.81
CA PRO A 159 -15.88 3.24 -7.44
C PRO A 159 -17.29 2.80 -7.85
N ARG A 160 -18.27 3.11 -6.99
CA ARG A 160 -19.69 2.76 -7.21
C ARG A 160 -20.31 3.48 -8.41
N SER A 161 -19.80 4.66 -8.71
CA SER A 161 -20.28 5.51 -9.81
C SER A 161 -19.15 6.40 -10.30
N GLY A 162 -19.26 6.82 -11.57
CA GLY A 162 -18.26 7.66 -12.22
C GLY A 162 -17.16 6.86 -12.91
N GLN A 163 -16.16 7.59 -13.39
CA GLN A 163 -14.98 7.02 -14.02
C GLN A 163 -14.08 6.38 -12.96
N ASP A 164 -13.53 5.22 -13.28
CA ASP A 164 -12.48 4.60 -12.47
C ASP A 164 -11.16 5.33 -12.71
N ASP A 165 -10.77 6.15 -11.74
CA ASP A 165 -9.58 7.01 -11.79
C ASP A 165 -8.39 6.42 -11.00
N ARG A 166 -8.54 5.21 -10.44
CA ARG A 166 -7.48 4.53 -9.67
C ARG A 166 -6.19 4.32 -10.49
N PRO A 167 -6.24 3.94 -11.77
CA PRO A 167 -5.03 3.82 -12.59
C PRO A 167 -4.28 5.15 -12.71
N GLU A 168 -4.98 6.25 -12.96
CA GLU A 168 -4.41 7.59 -13.11
C GLU A 168 -3.84 8.12 -11.79
N GLN A 169 -4.55 7.89 -10.68
CA GLN A 169 -4.07 8.24 -9.34
C GLN A 169 -2.74 7.54 -9.02
N LEU A 170 -2.63 6.24 -9.33
CA LEU A 170 -1.37 5.52 -9.13
C LEU A 170 -0.28 6.04 -10.07
N ALA A 171 -0.59 6.29 -11.35
CA ALA A 171 0.38 6.84 -12.30
C ALA A 171 0.95 8.19 -11.80
N HIS A 172 0.10 9.04 -11.22
CA HIS A 172 0.54 10.30 -10.60
C HIS A 172 1.50 10.07 -9.43
N VAL A 173 1.21 9.11 -8.54
CA VAL A 173 2.08 8.78 -7.40
C VAL A 173 3.41 8.18 -7.85
N LEU A 174 3.40 7.26 -8.82
CA LEU A 174 4.61 6.63 -9.33
C LEU A 174 5.49 7.60 -10.12
N GLY A 175 4.89 8.52 -10.89
CA GLY A 175 5.63 9.57 -11.60
C GLY A 175 6.37 10.56 -10.69
N GLN A 176 6.09 10.58 -9.38
CA GLN A 176 6.87 11.36 -8.41
C GLN A 176 8.18 10.67 -7.99
N LEU A 177 8.36 9.39 -8.36
CA LEU A 177 9.54 8.59 -8.03
C LEU A 177 10.57 8.54 -9.17
N GLU A 178 10.23 9.09 -10.35
CA GLU A 178 11.10 9.26 -11.51
C GLU A 178 11.75 10.66 -11.53
#